data_AF-A0A349H9C1-F1
#
_entry.id   AF-A0A349H9C1-F1
#
_cell.length_a   1.000
_cell.length_b   1.000
_cell.length_c   1.000
_cell.angle_alpha   90.00
_cell.angle_beta   90.00
_cell.angle_gamma   90.00
#
_symmetry.space_group_name_H-M   'P 1'
#
loop_
_entity.id
_entity.type
_entity.pdbx_description
1 polymer ?
#
loop_
_entity_poly.entity_id
_entity_poly.type
_entity_poly.pdbx_seq_one_letter_code
_entity_poly.pdbx_strand_id
1 'polypeptide(L)'
;MLYMAGSLSFTAGGIILLYLLWNAQFVAHQTLNAVTFGAIINSWQFNPVVSHGLLAVVLLLEGGLLFVAANTGFLGGPTVLANMAVDSWVPRQFRNLSGRLVTQNGILLMGLGALGILLWTDGDVSVLVVLYSINVFITFSLSLLGLCKHWWTSRYDEARWKPRLMLSLLGFAVTGGILVVTVVEKFTEGGWLTLLITGLLITSFALVKHHYEYVRQQLRKIDALYAPRPNWGEELPEPPLVPDQPTAIFLIGKNRGLGMYALKWLNEVFAGHFKNFIFLSVGEVDAESYGGKGALRSLQYQIENSLRYYVNYCHSQGLAAISRAAYGTDVETELEKLVTGVVADYPNAVCLSSKLIFENESWLISWLHNHTPLAMQRRLHLREIQMIVIPIKI
;
A
#
# COMPACT_ATOMS: atom_id res chain seq x y z
N MET A 1 -14.39 3.70 22.39
CA MET A 1 -13.14 4.23 22.98
C MET A 1 -13.12 4.07 24.50
N LEU A 2 -14.08 4.62 25.26
CA LEU A 2 -14.10 4.51 26.74
C LEU A 2 -14.09 3.06 27.27
N TYR A 3 -14.86 2.15 26.68
CA TYR A 3 -14.85 0.74 27.10
C TYR A 3 -13.48 0.07 26.93
N MET A 4 -12.77 0.39 25.85
CA MET A 4 -11.43 -0.15 25.58
C MET A 4 -10.43 0.40 26.60
N ALA A 5 -10.39 1.73 26.77
CA ALA A 5 -9.50 2.38 27.73
C ALA A 5 -9.77 1.93 29.18
N GLY A 6 -11.04 1.81 29.56
CA GLY A 6 -11.46 1.30 30.86
C GLY A 6 -11.03 -0.14 31.08
N SER A 7 -11.24 -1.03 30.11
CA SER A 7 -10.84 -2.44 30.21
C SER A 7 -9.32 -2.62 30.33
N LEU A 8 -8.53 -1.86 29.54
CA LEU A 8 -7.06 -1.91 29.59
C LEU A 8 -6.53 -1.35 30.90
N SER A 9 -7.08 -0.23 31.38
CA SER A 9 -6.67 0.36 32.66
C SER A 9 -7.01 -0.55 33.83
N PHE A 10 -8.19 -1.18 33.80
CA PHE A 10 -8.60 -2.15 34.83
C PHE A 10 -7.72 -3.40 34.83
N THR A 11 -7.43 -3.98 33.66
CA THR A 11 -6.59 -5.18 33.56
C THR A 11 -5.13 -4.89 33.94
N ALA A 12 -4.52 -3.84 33.40
CA ALA A 12 -3.15 -3.46 33.73
C ALA A 12 -3.02 -3.07 35.22
N GLY A 13 -3.92 -2.23 35.72
CA GLY A 13 -3.95 -1.83 37.13
C GLY A 13 -4.22 -3.01 38.07
N GLY A 14 -5.11 -3.91 37.67
CA GLY A 14 -5.44 -5.13 38.43
C GLY A 14 -4.25 -6.08 38.54
N ILE A 15 -3.53 -6.34 37.45
CA ILE A 15 -2.34 -7.20 37.47
C ILE A 15 -1.23 -6.59 38.34
N ILE A 16 -0.98 -5.28 38.21
CA ILE A 16 0.01 -4.59 39.04
C ILE A 16 -0.37 -4.67 40.52
N LEU A 17 -1.65 -4.48 40.84
CA LEU A 17 -2.14 -4.61 42.22
C LEU A 17 -1.91 -6.03 42.75
N LEU A 18 -2.19 -7.07 41.96
CA LEU A 18 -1.94 -8.46 42.34
C LEU A 18 -0.46 -8.74 42.57
N TYR A 19 0.43 -8.22 41.71
CA TYR A 19 1.88 -8.35 41.89
C TYR A 19 2.35 -7.74 43.21
N LEU A 20 1.81 -6.58 43.58
CA LEU A 20 2.14 -5.91 44.85
C LEU A 20 1.57 -6.65 46.05
N LEU A 21 0.33 -7.14 45.97
CA LEU A 21 -0.34 -7.85 47.07
C LEU A 21 0.30 -9.20 47.40
N TRP A 22 0.72 -9.95 46.37
CA TRP A 22 1.35 -11.26 46.53
C TRP A 22 2.89 -11.22 46.49
N ASN A 23 3.48 -10.02 46.47
CA ASN A 23 4.93 -9.78 46.44
C ASN A 23 5.63 -10.65 45.38
N ALA A 24 5.19 -10.53 44.14
CA ALA A 24 5.68 -11.35 43.03
C ALA A 24 7.21 -11.19 42.86
N GLN A 25 7.95 -12.27 43.08
CA GLN A 25 9.40 -12.31 42.88
C GLN A 25 9.76 -12.94 41.55
N PHE A 26 10.90 -12.52 41.01
CA PHE A 26 11.46 -13.16 39.83
C PHE A 26 11.90 -14.59 40.16
N VAL A 27 11.35 -15.56 39.43
CA VAL A 27 11.74 -16.97 39.50
C VAL A 27 12.23 -17.38 38.12
N ALA A 28 13.40 -17.99 38.04
CA ALA A 28 13.98 -18.43 36.77
C ALA A 28 13.00 -19.34 36.02
N HIS A 29 12.84 -19.09 34.72
CA HIS A 29 11.96 -19.83 33.80
C HIS A 29 10.45 -19.74 34.07
N GLN A 30 10.00 -18.83 34.94
CA GLN A 30 8.58 -18.57 35.18
C GLN A 30 8.23 -17.12 34.87
N THR A 31 7.06 -16.90 34.28
CA THR A 31 6.53 -15.54 34.11
C THR A 31 6.05 -15.01 35.47
N LEU A 32 6.06 -13.69 35.64
CA LEU A 32 5.51 -13.06 36.85
C LEU A 32 4.04 -13.44 37.08
N ASN A 33 3.28 -13.64 36.00
CA ASN A 33 1.92 -14.17 36.07
C ASN A 33 1.88 -15.60 36.63
N ALA A 34 2.74 -16.50 36.16
CA ALA A 34 2.80 -17.88 36.66
C ALA A 34 3.11 -17.92 38.16
N VAL A 35 4.07 -17.10 38.62
CA VAL A 35 4.43 -17.00 40.05
C VAL A 35 3.26 -16.45 40.86
N THR A 36 2.64 -15.37 40.40
CA THR A 36 1.56 -14.69 41.15
C THR A 36 0.29 -15.54 41.21
N PHE A 37 -0.19 -16.02 40.07
CA PHE A 37 -1.39 -16.85 40.02
C PHE A 37 -1.15 -18.22 40.65
N GLY A 38 0.06 -18.77 40.56
CA GLY A 38 0.45 -19.97 41.32
C GLY A 38 0.32 -19.77 42.82
N ALA A 39 0.82 -18.65 43.35
CA ALA A 39 0.70 -18.31 44.77
C ALA A 39 -0.76 -18.07 45.21
N ILE A 40 -1.56 -17.41 44.37
CA ILE A 40 -3.00 -17.20 44.63
C ILE A 40 -3.74 -18.53 44.67
N ILE A 41 -3.57 -19.39 43.66
CA ILE A 41 -4.30 -20.67 43.58
C ILE A 41 -3.87 -21.61 44.71
N ASN A 42 -2.58 -21.62 45.06
CA ASN A 42 -2.09 -22.42 46.19
C ASN A 42 -2.65 -21.93 47.54
N SER A 43 -2.96 -20.64 47.68
CA SER A 43 -3.61 -20.11 48.89
C SER A 43 -5.02 -20.67 49.13
N TRP A 44 -5.67 -21.19 48.08
CA TRP A 44 -7.00 -21.80 48.17
C TRP A 44 -6.97 -23.25 48.67
N GLN A 45 -5.78 -23.82 48.91
CA GLN A 45 -5.58 -25.16 49.50
C GLN A 45 -6.29 -26.31 48.77
N PHE A 46 -6.47 -26.19 47.45
CA PHE A 46 -7.00 -27.27 46.62
C PHE A 46 -6.01 -28.42 46.46
N ASN A 47 -6.50 -29.57 46.00
CA ASN A 47 -5.65 -30.70 45.62
C ASN A 47 -4.61 -30.27 44.57
N PRO A 48 -3.35 -30.76 44.64
CA PRO A 48 -2.26 -30.34 43.75
C PRO A 48 -2.62 -30.47 42.27
N VAL A 49 -3.32 -31.54 41.89
CA VAL A 49 -3.77 -31.77 40.51
C VAL A 49 -4.73 -30.67 40.03
N VAL A 50 -5.63 -30.21 40.90
CA VAL A 50 -6.60 -29.15 40.57
C VAL A 50 -5.90 -27.79 40.50
N SER A 51 -4.97 -27.51 41.41
CA SER A 51 -4.16 -26.29 41.40
C SER A 51 -3.35 -26.15 40.10
N HIS A 52 -2.64 -27.20 39.70
CA HIS A 52 -1.88 -27.21 38.44
C HIS A 52 -2.78 -27.09 37.21
N GLY A 53 -3.97 -27.74 37.22
CA GLY A 53 -4.95 -27.61 36.15
C GLY A 53 -5.47 -26.18 35.99
N LEU A 54 -5.81 -25.51 37.10
CA LEU A 54 -6.25 -24.11 37.09
C LEU A 54 -5.14 -23.17 36.59
N LEU A 55 -3.90 -23.35 37.07
CA LEU A 55 -2.77 -22.55 36.60
C LEU A 55 -2.53 -22.73 35.10
N ALA A 56 -2.60 -23.96 34.60
CA ALA A 56 -2.47 -24.24 33.18
C ALA A 56 -3.57 -23.56 32.34
N VAL A 57 -4.82 -23.55 32.83
CA VAL A 57 -5.91 -22.83 32.17
C VAL A 57 -5.64 -21.32 32.12
N VAL A 58 -5.19 -20.71 33.22
CA VAL A 58 -4.84 -19.29 33.25
C VAL A 58 -3.75 -18.97 32.23
N LEU A 59 -2.65 -19.73 32.23
CA LEU A 59 -1.54 -19.52 31.28
C LEU A 59 -1.95 -19.76 29.83
N LEU A 60 -2.85 -20.71 29.57
CA LEU A 60 -3.39 -20.96 28.23
C LEU A 60 -4.22 -19.76 27.76
N LEU A 61 -5.09 -19.20 28.62
CA LEU A 61 -5.87 -18.01 28.30
C LEU A 61 -4.97 -16.79 28.05
N GLU A 62 -3.90 -16.61 28.83
CA GLU A 62 -2.90 -15.56 28.60
C GLU A 62 -2.20 -15.74 27.24
N GLY A 63 -1.78 -16.96 26.92
CA GLY A 63 -1.24 -17.30 25.60
C GLY A 63 -2.23 -17.00 24.47
N GLY A 64 -3.51 -17.28 24.69
CA GLY A 64 -4.60 -16.93 23.78
C GLY A 64 -4.73 -15.42 23.56
N LEU A 65 -4.60 -14.60 24.61
CA LEU A 65 -4.61 -13.14 24.50
C LEU A 65 -3.41 -12.63 23.68
N LEU A 66 -2.21 -13.19 23.87
CA LEU A 66 -1.03 -12.85 23.08
C LEU A 66 -1.21 -13.23 21.61
N PHE A 67 -1.83 -14.37 21.32
CA PHE A 67 -2.15 -14.80 19.96
C PHE A 67 -3.14 -13.84 19.27
N VAL A 68 -4.20 -13.43 19.98
CA VAL A 68 -5.15 -12.43 19.47
C VAL A 68 -4.44 -11.09 19.21
N ALA A 69 -3.56 -10.65 20.12
CA ALA A 69 -2.78 -9.44 19.94
C ALA A 69 -1.89 -9.53 18.68
N ALA A 70 -1.19 -10.65 18.46
CA ALA A 70 -0.40 -10.87 17.25
C ALA A 70 -1.26 -10.77 15.97
N ASN A 71 -2.45 -11.38 15.97
CA ASN A 71 -3.39 -11.30 14.84
C ASN A 71 -3.81 -9.86 14.53
N THR A 72 -4.01 -9.01 15.55
CA THR A 72 -4.31 -7.58 15.29
C THR A 72 -3.18 -6.85 14.57
N GLY A 73 -1.92 -7.21 14.86
CA GLY A 73 -0.75 -6.69 14.14
C GLY A 73 -0.75 -7.09 12.66
N PHE A 74 -1.08 -8.34 12.35
CA PHE A 74 -1.19 -8.84 10.98
C PHE A 74 -2.36 -8.25 10.17
N LEU A 75 -3.39 -7.74 10.84
CA LEU A 75 -4.47 -7.00 10.18
C LEU A 75 -4.10 -5.52 9.95
N GLY A 76 -3.44 -4.90 10.94
CA GLY A 76 -3.09 -3.47 10.89
C GLY A 76 -1.90 -3.16 9.97
N GLY A 77 -0.81 -3.92 10.06
CA GLY A 77 0.45 -3.64 9.35
C GLY A 77 0.30 -3.55 7.82
N PRO A 78 -0.33 -4.56 7.16
CA PRO A 78 -0.54 -4.53 5.70
C PRO A 78 -1.43 -3.37 5.24
N THR A 79 -2.36 -2.91 6.09
CA THR A 79 -3.23 -1.76 5.80
C THR A 79 -2.43 -0.45 5.81
N VAL A 80 -1.52 -0.28 6.78
CA VAL A 80 -0.62 0.88 6.84
C VAL A 80 0.29 0.93 5.61
N LEU A 81 0.88 -0.20 5.22
CA LEU A 81 1.71 -0.27 4.01
C LEU A 81 0.92 0.08 2.74
N ALA A 82 -0.31 -0.40 2.61
CA ALA A 82 -1.14 -0.05 1.46
C ALA A 82 -1.44 1.46 1.41
N ASN A 83 -1.78 2.08 2.54
CA ASN A 83 -1.97 3.53 2.61
C ASN A 83 -0.70 4.29 2.23
N MET A 84 0.47 3.84 2.70
CA MET A 84 1.76 4.41 2.30
C MET A 84 2.08 4.19 0.81
N ALA A 85 1.61 3.08 0.22
CA ALA A 85 1.79 2.76 -1.19
C ALA A 85 0.95 3.68 -2.10
N VAL A 86 -0.26 4.06 -1.65
CA VAL A 86 -1.08 5.09 -2.30
C VAL A 86 -0.28 6.39 -2.45
N ASP A 87 0.34 6.83 -1.35
CA ASP A 87 1.16 8.03 -1.30
C ASP A 87 2.57 7.86 -1.93
N SER A 88 2.85 6.70 -2.54
CA SER A 88 4.12 6.37 -3.20
C SER A 88 5.36 6.38 -2.29
N TRP A 89 5.20 6.17 -0.98
CA TRP A 89 6.31 5.98 -0.04
C TRP A 89 6.92 4.57 -0.07
N VAL A 90 6.12 3.58 -0.47
CA VAL A 90 6.55 2.19 -0.65
C VAL A 90 6.23 1.72 -2.07
N PRO A 91 6.83 0.61 -2.54
CA PRO A 91 6.55 0.06 -3.87
C PRO A 91 5.04 -0.11 -4.15
N ARG A 92 4.59 0.27 -5.35
CA ARG A 92 3.16 0.29 -5.70
C ARG A 92 2.47 -1.06 -5.57
N GLN A 93 3.20 -2.15 -5.72
CA GLN A 93 2.73 -3.53 -5.51
C GLN A 93 2.13 -3.80 -4.12
N PHE A 94 2.42 -2.98 -3.10
CA PHE A 94 1.80 -3.09 -1.77
C PHE A 94 0.38 -2.51 -1.72
N ARG A 95 -0.01 -1.74 -2.73
CA ARG A 95 -1.37 -1.20 -2.91
C ARG A 95 -2.33 -2.26 -3.49
N ASN A 96 -1.79 -3.30 -4.13
CA ASN A 96 -2.55 -4.31 -4.83
C ASN A 96 -3.38 -5.13 -3.83
N LEU A 97 -4.67 -5.24 -4.13
CA LEU A 97 -5.62 -6.03 -3.36
C LEU A 97 -5.73 -7.43 -3.97
N SER A 98 -5.71 -8.47 -3.14
CA SER A 98 -6.03 -9.83 -3.59
C SER A 98 -7.50 -9.96 -3.99
N GLY A 99 -7.89 -11.12 -4.54
CA GLY A 99 -9.31 -11.42 -4.82
C GLY A 99 -10.23 -11.40 -3.59
N ARG A 100 -9.67 -11.41 -2.37
CA ARG A 100 -10.40 -11.21 -1.10
C ARG A 100 -10.29 -9.78 -0.54
N LEU A 101 -9.79 -8.84 -1.34
CA LEU A 101 -9.56 -7.43 -0.97
C LEU A 101 -8.59 -7.24 0.21
N VAL A 102 -7.67 -8.19 0.40
CA VAL A 102 -6.60 -8.11 1.42
C VAL A 102 -5.25 -7.91 0.74
N THR A 103 -4.38 -7.10 1.31
CA THR A 103 -3.05 -6.76 0.78
C THR A 103 -2.07 -7.93 0.97
N GLN A 104 -2.04 -8.84 -0.01
CA GLN A 104 -1.28 -10.09 0.05
C GLN A 104 0.22 -9.87 0.27
N ASN A 105 0.81 -8.93 -0.47
CA ASN A 105 2.23 -8.60 -0.36
C ASN A 105 2.58 -8.00 1.01
N GLY A 106 1.65 -7.27 1.62
CA GLY A 106 1.84 -6.70 2.95
C GLY A 106 1.90 -7.77 4.04
N ILE A 107 1.03 -8.79 3.99
CA ILE A 107 1.05 -9.90 4.95
C ILE A 107 2.37 -10.68 4.87
N LEU A 108 2.83 -10.98 3.65
CA LEU A 108 4.07 -11.71 3.45
C LEU A 108 5.28 -10.93 3.98
N LEU A 109 5.34 -9.62 3.75
CA LEU A 109 6.40 -8.76 4.31
C LEU A 109 6.36 -8.75 5.85
N MET A 110 5.17 -8.64 6.45
CA MET A 110 5.02 -8.68 7.92
C MET A 110 5.46 -10.02 8.50
N GLY A 111 5.09 -11.13 7.85
CA GLY A 111 5.47 -12.47 8.29
C GLY A 111 6.97 -12.72 8.19
N LEU A 112 7.59 -12.37 7.06
CA LEU A 112 9.04 -12.48 6.90
C LEU A 112 9.80 -11.54 7.84
N GLY A 113 9.32 -10.32 8.04
CA GLY A 113 9.90 -9.37 8.98
C GLY A 113 9.84 -9.86 10.43
N ALA A 114 8.68 -10.39 10.84
CA ALA A 114 8.51 -10.97 12.18
C ALA A 114 9.43 -12.18 12.39
N LEU A 115 9.52 -13.09 11.42
CA LEU A 115 10.46 -14.21 11.45
C LEU A 115 11.91 -13.74 11.50
N GLY A 116 12.28 -12.73 10.71
CA GLY A 116 13.63 -12.16 10.70
C GLY A 116 14.02 -11.58 12.05
N ILE A 117 13.13 -10.82 12.69
CA ILE A 117 13.36 -10.28 14.04
C ILE A 117 13.44 -11.41 15.07
N LEU A 118 12.57 -12.41 14.98
CA LEU A 118 12.56 -13.55 15.91
C LEU A 118 13.88 -14.33 15.85
N LEU A 119 14.36 -14.64 14.63
CA LEU A 119 15.62 -15.36 14.41
C LEU A 119 16.83 -14.52 14.80
N TRP A 120 16.78 -13.20 14.60
CA TRP A 120 17.88 -12.32 14.98
C TRP A 120 17.99 -12.12 16.50
N THR A 121 16.87 -12.15 17.21
CA THR A 121 16.81 -11.89 18.66
C THR A 121 16.78 -13.17 19.49
N ASP A 122 16.78 -14.34 18.86
CA ASP A 122 16.60 -15.66 19.50
C ASP A 122 15.36 -15.75 20.44
N GLY A 123 14.36 -14.89 20.19
CA GLY A 123 13.17 -14.79 21.04
C GLY A 123 13.35 -14.07 22.39
N ASP A 124 14.43 -13.30 22.60
CA ASP A 124 14.60 -12.52 23.83
C ASP A 124 13.57 -11.39 23.94
N VAL A 125 12.59 -11.61 24.81
CA VAL A 125 11.49 -10.68 25.09
C VAL A 125 12.01 -9.31 25.54
N SER A 126 13.14 -9.25 26.23
CA SER A 126 13.70 -7.99 26.76
C SER A 126 14.02 -7.03 25.63
N VAL A 127 14.71 -7.53 24.60
CA VAL A 127 15.07 -6.76 23.41
C VAL A 127 13.82 -6.43 22.58
N LEU A 128 12.92 -7.40 22.37
CA LEU A 128 11.68 -7.18 21.62
C LEU A 128 10.81 -6.08 22.25
N VAL A 129 10.71 -6.05 23.58
CA VAL A 129 9.95 -5.03 24.31
C VAL A 129 10.58 -3.65 24.16
N VAL A 130 11.91 -3.53 24.16
CA VAL A 130 12.61 -2.26 23.89
C VAL A 130 12.34 -1.77 22.47
N LEU A 131 12.49 -2.65 21.48
CA LEU A 131 12.22 -2.33 20.06
C LEU A 131 10.78 -1.86 19.85
N TYR A 132 9.82 -2.56 20.47
CA TYR A 132 8.41 -2.21 20.40
C TYR A 132 8.12 -0.87 21.08
N SER A 133 8.57 -0.70 22.32
CA SER A 133 8.23 0.46 23.15
C SER A 133 8.72 1.76 22.52
N ILE A 134 9.95 1.80 22.01
CA ILE A 134 10.51 2.98 21.34
C ILE A 134 9.65 3.36 20.14
N ASN A 135 9.29 2.42 19.27
CA ASN A 135 8.50 2.71 18.07
C ASN A 135 7.06 3.14 18.41
N VAL A 136 6.43 2.54 19.42
CA VAL A 136 5.11 2.96 19.90
C VAL A 136 5.14 4.38 20.45
N PHE A 137 6.14 4.72 21.28
CA PHE A 137 6.23 6.07 21.81
C PHE A 137 6.64 7.10 20.75
N ILE A 138 7.44 6.74 19.74
CA ILE A 138 7.70 7.59 18.57
C ILE A 138 6.39 7.90 17.84
N THR A 139 5.60 6.86 17.53
CA THR A 139 4.34 7.05 16.78
C THR A 139 3.31 7.85 17.57
N PHE A 140 3.17 7.62 18.88
CA PHE A 140 2.33 8.45 19.75
C PHE A 140 2.81 9.89 19.85
N SER A 141 4.11 10.11 20.04
CA SER A 141 4.68 11.46 20.10
C SER A 141 4.44 12.21 18.79
N LEU A 142 4.68 11.59 17.63
CA LEU A 142 4.44 12.18 16.32
C LEU A 142 2.96 12.46 16.06
N SER A 143 2.07 11.54 16.47
CA SER A 143 0.62 11.71 16.30
C SER A 143 0.08 12.86 17.16
N LEU A 144 0.52 12.95 18.41
CA LEU A 144 0.12 14.02 19.33
C LEU A 144 0.72 15.36 18.93
N LEU A 145 1.96 15.39 18.42
CA LEU A 145 2.56 16.58 17.82
C LEU A 145 1.79 17.03 16.57
N GLY A 146 1.40 16.09 15.71
CA GLY A 146 0.55 16.34 14.55
C GLY A 146 -0.81 16.93 14.95
N LEU A 147 -1.41 16.41 16.02
CA LEU A 147 -2.66 16.92 16.58
C LEU A 147 -2.49 18.33 17.20
N CYS A 148 -1.37 18.59 17.88
CA CYS A 148 -1.02 19.94 18.35
C CYS A 148 -0.92 20.92 17.18
N LYS A 149 -0.21 20.55 16.10
CA LYS A 149 -0.11 21.35 14.89
C LYS A 149 -1.48 21.59 14.26
N HIS A 150 -2.32 20.55 14.17
CA HIS A 150 -3.67 20.64 13.63
C HIS A 150 -4.55 21.62 14.40
N TRP A 151 -4.60 21.51 15.74
CA TRP A 151 -5.38 22.45 16.56
C TRP A 151 -4.84 23.88 16.50
N TRP A 152 -3.53 24.04 16.33
CA TRP A 152 -2.92 25.36 16.17
C TRP A 152 -3.28 25.99 14.82
N THR A 153 -3.28 25.21 13.74
CA THR A 153 -3.67 25.70 12.40
C THR A 153 -5.17 26.01 12.30
N SER A 154 -6.01 25.17 12.91
CA SER A 154 -7.48 25.31 12.88
C SER A 154 -8.03 26.27 13.94
N ARG A 155 -7.18 27.12 14.52
CA ARG A 155 -7.54 28.07 15.60
C ARG A 155 -8.62 29.08 15.24
N TYR A 156 -8.85 29.29 13.93
CA TYR A 156 -9.86 30.22 13.41
C TYR A 156 -11.22 29.56 13.15
N ASP A 157 -11.26 28.23 12.95
CA ASP A 157 -12.47 27.51 12.56
C ASP A 157 -13.18 26.86 13.76
N GLU A 158 -12.48 26.57 14.86
CA GLU A 158 -13.06 25.93 16.05
C GLU A 158 -12.98 26.78 17.32
N ALA A 159 -14.13 27.05 17.95
CA ALA A 159 -14.19 27.80 19.21
C ALA A 159 -13.52 27.10 20.41
N ARG A 160 -13.36 25.76 20.38
CA ARG A 160 -12.80 24.95 21.50
C ARG A 160 -11.37 24.46 21.24
N TRP A 161 -10.59 25.16 20.41
CA TRP A 161 -9.22 24.74 20.06
C TRP A 161 -8.28 24.73 21.28
N LYS A 162 -8.39 25.70 22.20
CA LYS A 162 -7.50 25.85 23.37
C LYS A 162 -7.48 24.63 24.30
N PRO A 163 -8.62 24.13 24.85
CA PRO A 163 -8.59 22.96 25.73
C PRO A 163 -8.13 21.68 25.02
N ARG A 164 -8.50 21.50 23.75
CA ARG A 164 -8.05 20.35 22.94
C ARG A 164 -6.55 20.38 22.67
N LEU A 165 -6.00 21.57 22.45
CA LEU A 165 -4.57 21.79 22.30
C LEU A 165 -3.82 21.52 23.60
N MET A 166 -4.31 22.01 24.75
CA MET A 166 -3.66 21.74 26.04
C MET A 166 -3.63 20.24 26.38
N LEU A 167 -4.73 19.53 26.12
CA LEU A 167 -4.79 18.08 26.32
C LEU A 167 -3.82 17.32 25.39
N SER A 168 -3.75 17.73 24.12
CA SER A 168 -2.82 17.14 23.15
C SER A 168 -1.36 17.42 23.52
N LEU A 169 -1.06 18.63 23.99
CA LEU A 169 0.27 19.05 24.41
C LEU A 169 0.72 18.31 25.67
N LEU A 170 -0.17 18.12 26.65
CA LEU A 170 0.10 17.33 27.83
C LEU A 170 0.39 15.87 27.46
N GLY A 171 -0.42 15.29 26.56
CA GLY A 171 -0.15 13.96 26.02
C GLY A 171 1.22 13.88 25.32
N PHE A 172 1.55 14.88 24.50
CA PHE A 172 2.85 14.96 23.82
C PHE A 172 4.02 15.06 24.81
N ALA A 173 3.89 15.87 25.87
CA ALA A 173 4.91 16.00 26.90
C ALA A 173 5.14 14.69 27.65
N VAL A 174 4.06 13.98 28.02
CA VAL A 174 4.15 12.68 28.71
C VAL A 174 4.76 11.61 27.80
N THR A 175 4.25 11.46 26.58
CA THR A 175 4.75 10.43 25.64
C THR A 175 6.16 10.70 25.16
N GLY A 176 6.48 11.97 24.88
CA GLY A 176 7.83 12.42 24.54
C GLY A 176 8.81 12.26 25.71
N GLY A 177 8.39 12.55 26.94
CA GLY A 177 9.19 12.31 28.13
C GLY A 177 9.52 10.82 28.32
N ILE A 178 8.52 9.94 28.22
CA ILE A 178 8.73 8.49 28.30
C ILE A 178 9.65 8.00 27.17
N LEU A 179 9.49 8.52 25.95
CA LEU A 179 10.37 8.19 24.83
C LEU A 179 11.83 8.55 25.13
N VAL A 180 12.07 9.76 25.63
CA VAL A 180 13.42 10.23 25.98
C VAL A 180 14.04 9.34 27.07
N VAL A 181 13.30 9.09 28.16
CA VAL A 181 13.77 8.21 29.25
C VAL A 181 14.06 6.81 28.73
N THR A 182 13.15 6.22 27.95
CA THR A 182 13.30 4.86 27.40
C THR A 182 14.52 4.77 26.49
N VAL A 183 14.74 5.76 25.62
CA VAL A 183 15.90 5.79 24.72
C VAL A 183 17.21 5.92 25.48
N VAL A 184 17.24 6.72 26.55
CA VAL A 184 18.45 6.94 27.37
C VAL A 184 18.75 5.73 28.25
N GLU A 185 17.77 5.22 28.99
CA GLU A 185 17.96 4.09 29.91
C GLU A 185 18.24 2.78 29.16
N LYS A 186 17.52 2.54 28.07
CA LYS A 186 17.65 1.31 27.27
C LYS A 186 18.64 1.45 26.13
N PHE A 187 19.47 2.50 26.13
CA PHE A 187 20.47 2.71 25.07
C PHE A 187 21.41 1.51 24.94
N THR A 188 21.91 0.98 26.06
CA THR A 188 22.82 -0.18 26.11
C THR A 188 22.13 -1.51 25.85
N GLU A 189 20.82 -1.60 26.08
CA GLU A 189 20.01 -2.82 25.89
C GLU A 189 19.43 -2.96 24.46
N GLY A 190 19.86 -2.10 23.52
CA GLY A 190 19.43 -2.16 22.12
C GLY A 190 18.61 -0.96 21.64
N GLY A 191 18.48 0.10 22.45
CA GLY A 191 17.81 1.33 22.06
C GLY A 191 18.44 2.02 20.84
N TRP A 192 19.78 2.05 20.77
CA TRP A 192 20.50 2.61 19.61
C TRP A 192 20.18 1.86 18.31
N LEU A 193 20.07 0.53 18.41
CA LEU A 193 19.83 -0.32 17.26
C LEU A 193 18.39 -0.15 16.74
N THR A 194 17.43 0.02 17.66
CA THR A 194 16.05 0.33 17.28
C THR A 194 15.99 1.63 16.47
N LEU A 195 16.66 2.69 16.92
CA LEU A 195 16.71 3.96 16.19
C LEU A 195 17.39 3.82 14.83
N LEU A 196 18.45 3.02 14.73
CA LEU A 196 19.13 2.74 13.47
C LEU A 196 18.20 2.02 12.49
N ILE A 197 17.54 0.93 12.90
CA ILE A 197 16.63 0.16 12.06
C ILE A 197 15.49 1.05 11.56
N THR A 198 14.84 1.79 12.46
CA THR A 198 13.75 2.70 12.11
C THR A 198 14.22 3.81 11.16
N GLY A 199 15.40 4.41 11.42
CA GLY A 199 15.99 5.43 10.56
C GLY A 199 16.33 4.92 9.16
N LEU A 200 16.84 3.69 9.06
CA LEU A 200 17.16 3.03 7.80
C LEU A 200 15.90 2.77 6.98
N LEU A 201 14.82 2.30 7.61
CA LEU A 201 13.52 2.10 6.95
C LEU A 201 12.93 3.43 6.46
N ILE A 202 12.96 4.49 7.28
CA ILE A 202 12.49 5.83 6.89
C ILE A 202 13.27 6.32 5.67
N THR A 203 14.60 6.17 5.69
CA THR A 203 15.47 6.59 4.57
C THR A 203 15.16 5.80 3.30
N SER A 204 14.97 4.49 3.42
CA SER A 204 14.56 3.64 2.29
C SER A 204 13.24 4.10 1.67
N PHE A 205 12.23 4.40 2.48
CA PHE A 205 10.93 4.87 1.98
C PHE A 205 11.03 6.28 1.36
N ALA A 206 11.85 7.16 1.93
CA ALA A 206 12.11 8.48 1.37
C ALA A 206 12.81 8.40 0.00
N LEU A 207 13.77 7.48 -0.17
CA LEU A 207 14.44 7.23 -1.44
C LEU A 207 13.46 6.72 -2.51
N VAL A 208 12.59 5.78 -2.14
CA VAL A 208 11.54 5.27 -3.05
C VAL A 208 10.61 6.40 -3.49
N LYS A 209 10.18 7.25 -2.56
CA LYS A 209 9.34 8.41 -2.88
C LYS A 209 10.05 9.38 -3.82
N HIS A 210 11.30 9.73 -3.53
CA HIS A 210 12.10 10.62 -4.37
C HIS A 210 12.23 10.08 -5.80
N HIS A 211 12.47 8.77 -5.95
CA HIS A 211 12.51 8.10 -7.25
C HIS A 211 11.18 8.21 -8.00
N TYR A 212 10.04 7.94 -7.34
CA TYR A 212 8.74 8.08 -7.98
C TYR A 212 8.41 9.53 -8.37
N GLU A 213 8.81 10.51 -7.56
CA GLU A 213 8.65 11.93 -7.88
C GLU A 213 9.50 12.33 -9.10
N TYR A 214 10.75 11.87 -9.17
CA TYR A 214 11.61 12.06 -10.33
C TYR A 214 10.99 11.48 -11.61
N VAL A 215 10.53 10.22 -11.56
CA VAL A 215 9.88 9.56 -12.71
C VAL A 215 8.60 10.29 -13.12
N ARG A 216 7.79 10.75 -12.15
CA ARG A 216 6.58 11.54 -12.42
C ARG A 216 6.90 12.86 -13.12
N GLN A 217 7.99 13.54 -12.75
CA GLN A 217 8.41 14.78 -13.40
C GLN A 217 8.84 14.53 -14.85
N GLN A 218 9.57 13.46 -15.14
CA GLN A 218 9.96 13.15 -16.51
C GLN A 218 8.76 12.77 -17.38
N LEU A 219 7.84 11.96 -16.86
CA LEU A 219 6.60 11.63 -17.55
C LEU A 219 5.75 12.87 -17.89
N ARG A 220 5.70 13.87 -17.00
CA ARG A 220 5.02 15.15 -17.28
C ARG A 220 5.66 15.91 -18.44
N LYS A 221 6.99 15.84 -18.61
CA LYS A 221 7.67 16.43 -19.77
C LYS A 221 7.28 15.71 -21.06
N ILE A 222 7.21 14.38 -21.04
CA ILE A 222 6.77 13.58 -22.19
C ILE A 222 5.31 13.90 -22.54
N ASP A 223 4.43 13.95 -21.54
CA ASP A 223 3.03 14.35 -21.74
C ASP A 223 2.94 15.75 -22.37
N ALA A 224 3.74 16.72 -21.90
CA ALA A 224 3.76 18.07 -22.47
C ALA A 224 4.28 18.12 -23.92
N LEU A 225 5.19 17.21 -24.30
CA LEU A 225 5.76 17.14 -25.65
C LEU A 225 4.84 16.42 -26.65
N TYR A 226 4.16 15.36 -26.23
CA TYR A 226 3.44 14.45 -27.14
C TYR A 226 1.91 14.48 -27.01
N ALA A 227 1.35 14.99 -25.91
CA ALA A 227 -0.10 15.15 -25.75
C ALA A 227 -0.49 16.63 -25.89
N PRO A 228 -0.65 17.14 -27.13
CA PRO A 228 -1.04 18.53 -27.34
C PRO A 228 -2.40 18.81 -26.72
N ARG A 229 -2.63 20.09 -26.37
CA ARG A 229 -3.94 20.52 -25.89
C ARG A 229 -4.98 20.24 -26.99
N PRO A 230 -6.18 19.77 -26.62
CA PRO A 230 -7.28 19.60 -27.58
C PRO A 230 -7.48 20.90 -28.35
N ASN A 231 -7.32 20.84 -29.67
CA ASN A 231 -7.60 21.93 -30.59
C ASN A 231 -8.76 21.60 -31.54
N TRP A 232 -9.42 20.47 -31.32
CA TRP A 232 -10.56 20.00 -32.09
C TRP A 232 -11.89 20.51 -31.51
N GLY A 233 -12.89 20.66 -32.36
CA GLY A 233 -14.24 21.09 -31.98
C GLY A 233 -15.00 20.07 -31.14
N GLU A 234 -16.16 20.47 -30.61
CA GLU A 234 -17.03 19.59 -29.80
C GLU A 234 -17.75 18.52 -30.63
N GLU A 235 -18.06 18.81 -31.90
CA GLU A 235 -18.66 17.87 -32.83
C GLU A 235 -17.62 17.35 -33.82
N LEU A 236 -17.34 16.04 -33.74
CA LEU A 236 -16.42 15.34 -34.61
C LEU A 236 -17.16 14.29 -35.41
N PRO A 237 -16.82 14.09 -36.70
CA PRO A 237 -17.35 12.97 -37.46
C PRO A 237 -16.86 11.66 -36.83
N GLU A 238 -17.77 10.70 -36.65
CA GLU A 238 -17.48 9.35 -36.14
C GLU A 238 -17.42 8.37 -37.32
N PRO A 239 -16.23 8.08 -37.89
CA PRO A 239 -16.14 7.17 -39.03
C PRO A 239 -16.44 5.75 -38.56
N PRO A 240 -17.25 4.96 -39.30
CA PRO A 240 -17.57 3.59 -38.92
C PRO A 240 -16.34 2.69 -39.02
N LEU A 241 -16.18 1.78 -38.05
CA LEU A 241 -15.12 0.77 -38.09
C LEU A 241 -15.49 -0.36 -39.03
N VAL A 242 -14.49 -0.91 -39.73
CA VAL A 242 -14.67 -2.02 -40.67
C VAL A 242 -13.95 -3.26 -40.15
N PRO A 243 -14.65 -4.29 -39.64
CA PRO A 243 -14.05 -5.44 -38.95
C PRO A 243 -12.87 -6.12 -39.66
N ASP A 244 -12.95 -6.28 -40.97
CA ASP A 244 -11.95 -7.02 -41.76
C ASP A 244 -10.66 -6.23 -42.03
N GLN A 245 -10.64 -4.94 -41.75
CA GLN A 245 -9.49 -4.08 -42.01
C GLN A 245 -8.43 -4.15 -40.89
N PRO A 246 -7.15 -3.91 -41.20
CA PRO A 246 -6.07 -3.91 -40.21
C PRO A 246 -6.36 -2.94 -39.08
N THR A 247 -6.37 -3.48 -37.86
CA THR A 247 -6.80 -2.80 -36.64
C THR A 247 -5.65 -2.67 -35.65
N ALA A 248 -5.41 -1.46 -35.14
CA ALA A 248 -4.39 -1.21 -34.14
C ALA A 248 -5.04 -1.10 -32.75
N ILE A 249 -4.68 -1.99 -31.83
CA ILE A 249 -5.15 -1.98 -30.45
C ILE A 249 -4.09 -1.32 -29.57
N PHE A 250 -4.41 -0.21 -28.92
CA PHE A 250 -3.53 0.50 -28.01
C PHE A 250 -3.87 0.22 -26.56
N LEU A 251 -2.92 -0.33 -25.81
CA LEU A 251 -3.03 -0.46 -24.35
C LEU A 251 -2.57 0.85 -23.69
N ILE A 252 -3.53 1.62 -23.21
CA ILE A 252 -3.30 2.94 -22.61
C ILE A 252 -3.16 2.81 -21.08
N GLY A 253 -2.11 3.45 -20.56
CA GLY A 253 -1.92 3.65 -19.13
C GLY A 253 -2.41 5.02 -18.65
N LYS A 254 -2.03 5.38 -17.42
CA LYS A 254 -2.41 6.66 -16.79
C LYS A 254 -1.87 7.91 -17.51
N ASN A 255 -0.80 7.78 -18.30
CA ASN A 255 -0.11 8.91 -18.93
C ASN A 255 -0.45 9.00 -20.42
N ARG A 256 -0.83 10.19 -20.88
CA ARG A 256 -1.33 10.40 -22.24
C ARG A 256 -0.24 10.44 -23.30
N GLY A 257 0.90 11.03 -22.96
CA GLY A 257 2.04 11.21 -23.87
C GLY A 257 2.61 9.88 -24.36
N LEU A 258 2.59 8.84 -23.54
CA LEU A 258 3.08 7.51 -23.94
C LEU A 258 2.19 6.87 -25.00
N GLY A 259 0.86 6.98 -24.85
CA GLY A 259 -0.08 6.50 -25.85
C GLY A 259 -0.02 7.32 -27.13
N MET A 260 0.09 8.65 -27.02
CA MET A 260 0.20 9.55 -28.18
C MET A 260 1.50 9.35 -28.94
N TYR A 261 2.61 9.12 -28.24
CA TYR A 261 3.87 8.73 -28.86
C TYR A 261 3.72 7.44 -29.67
N ALA A 262 3.12 6.40 -29.09
CA ALA A 262 2.89 5.14 -29.77
C ALA A 262 2.00 5.31 -31.02
N LEU A 263 0.95 6.13 -30.93
CA LEU A 263 0.07 6.43 -32.05
C LEU A 263 0.81 7.17 -33.18
N LYS A 264 1.59 8.19 -32.83
CA LYS A 264 2.39 8.96 -33.80
C LYS A 264 3.44 8.07 -34.47
N TRP A 265 4.17 7.27 -33.68
CA TRP A 265 5.15 6.32 -34.20
C TRP A 265 4.52 5.30 -35.16
N LEU A 266 3.34 4.76 -34.82
CA LEU A 266 2.62 3.83 -35.70
C LEU A 266 2.27 4.48 -37.04
N ASN A 267 1.76 5.70 -37.01
CA ASN A 267 1.38 6.43 -38.23
C ASN A 267 2.60 6.85 -39.07
N GLU A 268 3.76 7.08 -38.46
CA GLU A 268 5.02 7.37 -39.16
C GLU A 268 5.63 6.12 -39.81
N VAL A 269 5.65 4.99 -39.10
CA VAL A 269 6.28 3.74 -39.59
C VAL A 269 5.36 2.96 -40.53
N PHE A 270 4.07 2.90 -40.24
CA PHE A 270 3.07 2.12 -40.99
C PHE A 270 2.02 3.04 -41.62
N ALA A 271 2.48 4.08 -42.31
CA ALA A 271 1.63 5.10 -42.90
C ALA A 271 0.52 4.51 -43.78
N GLY A 272 -0.74 4.75 -43.39
CA GLY A 272 -1.92 4.33 -44.12
C GLY A 272 -2.27 2.83 -44.04
N HIS A 273 -1.48 2.03 -43.32
CA HIS A 273 -1.72 0.59 -43.16
C HIS A 273 -2.95 0.32 -42.28
N PHE A 274 -2.97 0.86 -41.07
CA PHE A 274 -4.08 0.66 -40.12
C PHE A 274 -5.25 1.60 -40.43
N LYS A 275 -6.47 1.06 -40.35
CA LYS A 275 -7.71 1.77 -40.68
C LYS A 275 -8.63 1.93 -39.47
N ASN A 276 -8.54 1.00 -38.52
CA ASN A 276 -9.28 1.01 -37.27
C ASN A 276 -8.31 1.20 -36.09
N PHE A 277 -8.69 2.05 -35.13
CA PHE A 277 -7.91 2.34 -33.93
C PHE A 277 -8.75 2.02 -32.69
N ILE A 278 -8.28 1.10 -31.85
CA ILE A 278 -9.03 0.66 -30.66
C ILE A 278 -8.20 0.94 -29.41
N PHE A 279 -8.75 1.73 -28.51
CA PHE A 279 -8.09 2.19 -27.30
C PHE A 279 -8.61 1.44 -26.08
N LEU A 280 -7.74 0.67 -25.43
CA LEU A 280 -8.08 -0.16 -24.27
C LEU A 280 -7.39 0.37 -23.02
N SER A 281 -8.12 0.50 -21.93
CA SER A 281 -7.57 0.84 -20.62
C SER A 281 -8.27 0.03 -19.54
N VAL A 282 -7.51 -0.39 -18.54
CA VAL A 282 -8.07 -1.05 -17.36
C VAL A 282 -7.84 -0.19 -16.13
N GLY A 283 -8.92 0.04 -15.38
CA GLY A 283 -8.85 0.67 -14.07
C GLY A 283 -8.52 -0.37 -13.01
N GLU A 284 -7.32 -0.28 -12.46
CA GLU A 284 -6.90 -1.06 -11.31
C GLU A 284 -7.74 -0.68 -10.08
N VAL A 285 -8.54 -1.63 -9.59
CA VAL A 285 -9.29 -1.49 -8.34
C VAL A 285 -8.38 -1.88 -7.19
N ASP A 286 -7.84 -0.87 -6.56
CA ASP A 286 -6.87 -0.94 -5.47
C ASP A 286 -7.43 -0.36 -4.14
N ALA A 287 -6.60 -0.34 -3.10
CA ALA A 287 -6.99 0.19 -1.78
C ALA A 287 -7.46 1.67 -1.83
N GLU A 288 -6.92 2.47 -2.76
CA GLU A 288 -7.27 3.88 -2.93
C GLU A 288 -8.67 4.04 -3.52
N SER A 289 -8.95 3.31 -4.61
CA SER A 289 -10.22 3.36 -5.34
C SER A 289 -11.39 2.71 -4.59
N TYR A 290 -11.12 1.73 -3.71
CA TYR A 290 -12.14 1.05 -2.90
C TYR A 290 -12.49 1.82 -1.62
N GLY A 291 -11.53 2.50 -0.98
CA GLY A 291 -11.70 3.09 0.35
C GLY A 291 -12.54 4.37 0.41
N GLY A 292 -12.65 5.13 -0.69
CA GLY A 292 -13.33 6.43 -0.72
C GLY A 292 -14.75 6.37 -1.29
N LYS A 293 -15.72 7.04 -0.63
CA LYS A 293 -17.06 7.27 -1.22
C LYS A 293 -16.90 8.01 -2.56
N GLY A 294 -17.15 7.33 -3.67
CA GLY A 294 -17.03 7.90 -5.02
C GLY A 294 -15.63 7.83 -5.65
N ALA A 295 -14.63 7.24 -4.98
CA ALA A 295 -13.29 7.08 -5.54
C ALA A 295 -13.32 6.20 -6.81
N LEU A 296 -14.07 5.10 -6.79
CA LEU A 296 -14.31 4.28 -7.98
C LEU A 296 -14.94 5.07 -9.14
N ARG A 297 -15.94 5.93 -8.87
CA ARG A 297 -16.54 6.78 -9.91
C ARG A 297 -15.54 7.79 -10.47
N SER A 298 -14.70 8.36 -9.62
CA SER A 298 -13.64 9.27 -10.06
C SER A 298 -12.61 8.56 -10.95
N LEU A 299 -12.26 7.30 -10.63
CA LEU A 299 -11.39 6.46 -11.45
C LEU A 299 -12.02 6.17 -12.82
N GLN A 300 -13.30 5.77 -12.84
CA GLN A 300 -14.06 5.54 -14.07
C GLN A 300 -14.05 6.79 -14.96
N TYR A 301 -14.41 7.94 -14.38
CA TYR A 301 -14.44 9.22 -15.09
C TYR A 301 -13.07 9.64 -15.63
N GLN A 302 -11.99 9.44 -14.86
CA GLN A 302 -10.63 9.72 -15.31
C GLN A 302 -10.21 8.86 -16.50
N ILE A 303 -10.52 7.56 -16.45
CA ILE A 303 -10.18 6.61 -17.52
C ILE A 303 -10.99 6.91 -18.77
N GLU A 304 -12.30 7.10 -18.64
CA GLU A 304 -13.18 7.46 -19.76
C GLU A 304 -12.76 8.78 -20.42
N ASN A 305 -12.42 9.81 -19.63
CA ASN A 305 -11.90 11.06 -20.18
C ASN A 305 -10.55 10.90 -20.88
N SER A 306 -9.68 10.02 -20.36
CA SER A 306 -8.41 9.71 -21.02
C SER A 306 -8.64 9.01 -22.35
N LEU A 307 -9.49 7.97 -22.39
CA LEU A 307 -9.83 7.24 -23.60
C LEU A 307 -10.51 8.13 -24.65
N ARG A 308 -11.46 8.97 -24.22
CA ARG A 308 -12.16 9.93 -25.10
C ARG A 308 -11.19 10.90 -25.76
N TYR A 309 -10.14 11.33 -25.06
CA TYR A 309 -9.10 12.17 -25.66
C TYR A 309 -8.45 11.53 -26.89
N TYR A 310 -8.13 10.22 -26.83
CA TYR A 310 -7.53 9.51 -27.96
C TYR A 310 -8.50 9.28 -29.12
N VAL A 311 -9.75 8.93 -28.79
CA VAL A 311 -10.82 8.74 -29.79
C VAL A 311 -11.07 10.05 -30.53
N ASN A 312 -11.26 11.16 -29.80
CA ASN A 312 -11.49 12.47 -30.39
C ASN A 312 -10.28 12.94 -31.21
N TYR A 313 -9.06 12.66 -30.76
CA TYR A 313 -7.87 12.95 -31.57
C TYR A 313 -7.90 12.20 -32.91
N CYS A 314 -8.24 10.91 -32.92
CA CYS A 314 -8.35 10.12 -34.14
C CYS A 314 -9.47 10.62 -35.06
N HIS A 315 -10.66 10.88 -34.50
CA HIS A 315 -11.80 11.43 -35.26
C HIS A 315 -11.48 12.80 -35.86
N SER A 316 -10.72 13.65 -35.16
CA SER A 316 -10.26 14.95 -35.71
C SER A 316 -9.34 14.80 -36.93
N GLN A 317 -8.70 13.65 -37.09
CA GLN A 317 -7.87 13.28 -38.24
C GLN A 317 -8.63 12.41 -39.26
N GLY A 318 -9.94 12.19 -39.07
CA GLY A 318 -10.77 11.34 -39.93
C GLY A 318 -10.51 9.84 -39.78
N LEU A 319 -9.87 9.40 -38.70
CA LEU A 319 -9.54 7.99 -38.43
C LEU A 319 -10.66 7.32 -37.63
N ALA A 320 -11.05 6.10 -38.00
CA ALA A 320 -12.09 5.34 -37.30
C ALA A 320 -11.55 4.81 -35.96
N ALA A 321 -12.14 5.24 -34.84
CA ALA A 321 -11.66 4.88 -33.52
C ALA A 321 -12.77 4.61 -32.50
N ILE A 322 -12.53 3.64 -31.60
CA ILE A 322 -13.36 3.37 -30.42
C ILE A 322 -12.49 3.12 -29.18
N SER A 323 -13.10 3.17 -28.00
CA SER A 323 -12.45 2.81 -26.76
C SER A 323 -13.26 1.83 -25.92
N ARG A 324 -12.60 0.92 -25.20
CA ARG A 324 -13.23 0.06 -24.19
C ARG A 324 -12.46 0.15 -22.88
N ALA A 325 -13.19 0.13 -21.76
CA ALA A 325 -12.61 0.11 -20.42
C ALA A 325 -13.13 -1.08 -19.62
N ALA A 326 -12.28 -1.64 -18.77
CA ALA A 326 -12.68 -2.62 -17.75
C ALA A 326 -12.09 -2.23 -16.40
N TYR A 327 -12.64 -2.78 -15.33
CA TYR A 327 -12.26 -2.43 -13.96
C TYR A 327 -12.11 -3.70 -13.14
N GLY A 328 -10.97 -3.89 -12.48
CA GLY A 328 -10.73 -5.09 -11.69
C GLY A 328 -9.45 -4.98 -10.85
N THR A 329 -9.28 -5.92 -9.91
CA THR A 329 -8.10 -5.98 -9.03
C THR A 329 -6.87 -6.54 -9.75
N ASP A 330 -7.05 -7.35 -10.79
CA ASP A 330 -5.99 -7.88 -11.64
C ASP A 330 -6.03 -7.24 -13.03
N VAL A 331 -5.13 -6.29 -13.25
CA VAL A 331 -5.04 -5.53 -14.50
C VAL A 331 -4.71 -6.42 -15.70
N GLU A 332 -3.85 -7.41 -15.53
CA GLU A 332 -3.39 -8.26 -16.63
C GLU A 332 -4.53 -9.14 -17.16
N THR A 333 -5.28 -9.75 -16.23
CA THR A 333 -6.40 -10.62 -16.59
C THR A 333 -7.55 -9.84 -17.23
N GLU A 334 -7.86 -8.63 -16.75
CA GLU A 334 -8.89 -7.79 -17.37
C GLU A 334 -8.46 -7.24 -18.73
N LEU A 335 -7.17 -6.87 -18.91
CA LEU A 335 -6.64 -6.48 -20.21
C LEU A 335 -6.68 -7.65 -21.20
N GLU A 336 -6.33 -8.85 -20.76
CA GLU A 336 -6.38 -10.07 -21.59
C GLU A 336 -7.80 -10.36 -22.08
N LYS A 337 -8.82 -10.23 -21.21
CA LYS A 337 -10.23 -10.36 -21.58
C LYS A 337 -10.65 -9.31 -22.61
N LEU A 338 -10.29 -8.04 -22.39
CA LEU A 338 -10.61 -6.95 -23.32
C LEU A 338 -9.99 -7.18 -24.69
N VAL A 339 -8.70 -7.50 -24.74
CA VAL A 339 -7.98 -7.74 -26.00
C VAL A 339 -8.58 -8.95 -26.73
N THR A 340 -8.85 -10.05 -26.03
CA THR A 340 -9.46 -11.24 -26.64
C THR A 340 -10.85 -10.93 -27.22
N GLY A 341 -11.67 -10.15 -26.50
CA GLY A 341 -12.98 -9.73 -27.00
C GLY A 341 -12.90 -8.82 -28.22
N VAL A 342 -11.89 -7.93 -28.28
CA VAL A 342 -11.67 -7.09 -29.46
C VAL A 342 -11.15 -7.90 -30.65
N VAL A 343 -10.22 -8.81 -30.44
CA VAL A 343 -9.68 -9.65 -31.53
C VAL A 343 -10.76 -10.57 -32.11
N ALA A 344 -11.74 -10.99 -31.32
CA ALA A 344 -12.91 -11.73 -31.82
C ALA A 344 -13.78 -10.87 -32.76
N ASP A 345 -13.92 -9.57 -32.48
CA ASP A 345 -14.67 -8.63 -33.32
C ASP A 345 -13.84 -8.14 -34.53
N TYR A 346 -12.51 -8.11 -34.41
CA TYR A 346 -11.55 -7.58 -35.38
C TYR A 346 -10.37 -8.56 -35.55
N PRO A 347 -10.47 -9.56 -36.45
CA PRO A 347 -9.49 -10.64 -36.55
C PRO A 347 -8.09 -10.18 -37.01
N ASN A 348 -8.01 -9.09 -37.79
CA ASN A 348 -6.75 -8.53 -38.29
C ASN A 348 -6.17 -7.45 -37.34
N ALA A 349 -6.12 -7.75 -36.04
CA ALA A 349 -5.71 -6.80 -35.01
C ALA A 349 -4.28 -7.04 -34.50
N VAL A 350 -3.53 -5.95 -34.30
CA VAL A 350 -2.20 -5.94 -33.68
C VAL A 350 -2.23 -5.12 -32.41
N CYS A 351 -1.73 -5.69 -31.31
CA CYS A 351 -1.68 -5.00 -30.02
C CYS A 351 -0.40 -4.18 -29.89
N LEU A 352 -0.51 -2.95 -29.38
CA LEU A 352 0.58 -2.01 -29.15
C LEU A 352 0.56 -1.53 -27.71
N SER A 353 1.73 -1.50 -27.10
CA SER A 353 1.93 -0.87 -25.79
C SER A 353 3.29 -0.18 -25.74
N SER A 354 3.41 0.86 -24.93
CA SER A 354 4.66 1.58 -24.72
C SER A 354 5.33 1.12 -23.42
N LYS A 355 6.65 0.93 -23.45
CA LYS A 355 7.47 0.62 -22.28
C LYS A 355 8.47 1.74 -22.04
N LEU A 356 8.59 2.15 -20.79
CA LEU A 356 9.62 3.09 -20.34
C LEU A 356 10.96 2.35 -20.20
N ILE A 357 12.01 2.90 -20.79
CA ILE A 357 13.39 2.43 -20.65
C ILE A 357 14.19 3.53 -19.97
N PHE A 358 14.78 3.22 -18.82
CA PHE A 358 15.60 4.14 -18.05
C PHE A 358 17.06 4.09 -18.51
N GLU A 359 17.75 5.23 -18.55
CA GLU A 359 19.18 5.27 -18.90
C GLU A 359 20.09 4.48 -17.95
N ASN A 360 19.77 4.46 -16.66
CA ASN A 360 20.50 3.71 -15.64
C ASN A 360 19.58 2.66 -15.00
N GLU A 361 19.45 1.50 -15.62
CA GLU A 361 18.61 0.40 -15.13
C GLU A 361 19.34 -0.35 -14.00
N SER A 362 18.99 -0.08 -12.74
CA SER A 362 19.40 -0.91 -11.60
C SER A 362 18.34 -1.96 -11.27
N TRP A 363 18.75 -3.08 -10.67
CA TRP A 363 17.83 -4.14 -10.24
C TRP A 363 16.67 -3.62 -9.36
N LEU A 364 16.95 -2.63 -8.51
CA LEU A 364 15.94 -1.96 -7.68
C LEU A 364 14.91 -1.17 -8.50
N ILE A 365 15.34 -0.47 -9.55
CA ILE A 365 14.45 0.31 -10.42
C ILE A 365 13.57 -0.63 -11.25
N SER A 366 14.13 -1.75 -11.74
CA SER A 366 13.36 -2.77 -12.43
C SER A 366 12.30 -3.40 -11.51
N TRP A 367 12.64 -3.67 -10.25
CA TRP A 367 11.69 -4.24 -9.29
C TRP A 367 10.57 -3.27 -8.87
N LEU A 368 10.84 -1.95 -8.89
CA LEU A 368 9.86 -0.91 -8.54
C LEU A 368 8.80 -0.67 -9.63
N HIS A 369 9.10 -0.96 -10.89
CA HIS A 369 8.19 -0.72 -12.01
C HIS A 369 7.58 -2.02 -12.51
N ASN A 370 6.24 -2.04 -12.59
CA ASN A 370 5.52 -3.26 -12.95
C ASN A 370 5.80 -3.65 -14.42
N HIS A 371 6.12 -4.92 -14.66
CA HIS A 371 6.45 -5.47 -15.97
C HIS A 371 5.21 -5.72 -16.87
N THR A 372 4.11 -4.99 -16.65
CA THR A 372 2.81 -5.26 -17.29
C THR A 372 2.88 -5.40 -18.82
N PRO A 373 3.64 -4.58 -19.59
CA PRO A 373 3.75 -4.77 -21.03
C PRO A 373 4.42 -6.10 -21.45
N LEU A 374 5.44 -6.56 -20.70
CA LEU A 374 6.15 -7.82 -20.98
C LEU A 374 5.34 -9.04 -20.54
N ALA A 375 4.67 -8.94 -19.39
CA ALA A 375 3.75 -9.97 -18.91
C ALA A 375 2.59 -10.17 -19.89
N MET A 376 1.98 -9.06 -20.35
CA MET A 376 0.95 -9.08 -21.38
C MET A 376 1.46 -9.66 -22.69
N GLN A 377 2.65 -9.28 -23.14
CA GLN A 377 3.23 -9.82 -24.38
C GLN A 377 3.34 -11.35 -24.32
N ARG A 378 3.85 -11.89 -23.20
CA ARG A 378 3.93 -13.34 -22.99
C ARG A 378 2.55 -14.00 -23.02
N ARG A 379 1.56 -13.44 -22.31
CA ARG A 379 0.20 -13.99 -22.27
C ARG A 379 -0.52 -13.94 -23.62
N LEU A 380 -0.41 -12.84 -24.35
CA LEU A 380 -1.05 -12.65 -25.64
C LEU A 380 -0.41 -13.53 -26.74
N HIS A 381 0.92 -13.69 -26.73
CA HIS A 381 1.59 -14.57 -27.68
C HIS A 381 1.20 -16.05 -27.48
N LEU A 382 0.92 -16.48 -26.26
CA LEU A 382 0.38 -17.83 -25.99
C LEU A 382 -1.01 -18.06 -26.60
N ARG A 383 -1.72 -16.98 -26.95
CA ARG A 383 -3.02 -17.00 -27.65
C ARG A 383 -2.89 -16.59 -29.12
N GLU A 384 -1.68 -16.59 -29.67
CA GLU A 384 -1.37 -16.21 -31.06
C GLU A 384 -1.69 -14.74 -31.41
N ILE A 385 -1.92 -13.88 -30.41
CA ILE A 385 -2.17 -12.45 -30.59
C ILE A 385 -0.84 -11.71 -30.62
N GLN A 386 -0.55 -11.01 -31.72
CA GLN A 386 0.69 -10.26 -31.89
C GLN A 386 0.69 -8.99 -31.03
N MET A 387 1.78 -8.77 -30.28
CA MET A 387 1.97 -7.56 -29.47
C MET A 387 3.33 -6.90 -29.73
N ILE A 388 3.30 -5.62 -30.11
CA ILE A 388 4.48 -4.76 -30.32
C ILE A 388 4.67 -3.88 -29.08
N VAL A 389 5.86 -3.95 -28.48
CA VAL A 389 6.26 -3.09 -27.36
C VAL A 389 7.18 -1.99 -27.87
N ILE A 390 6.71 -0.75 -27.78
CA ILE A 390 7.45 0.43 -28.26
C ILE A 390 8.27 1.01 -27.10
N PRO A 391 9.61 1.05 -27.21
CA PRO A 391 10.45 1.63 -26.17
C PRO A 391 10.40 3.16 -26.20
N ILE A 392 10.27 3.77 -25.03
CA ILE A 392 10.41 5.22 -24.82
C ILE A 392 11.51 5.43 -23.79
N LYS A 393 12.56 6.13 -24.18
CA LYS A 393 13.71 6.43 -23.33
C LYS A 393 13.38 7.58 -22.37
N ILE A 394 13.71 7.42 -21.08
CA ILE A 394 13.61 8.46 -20.05
C ILE A 394 14.92 8.63 -19.29
#